data_AF-A0A067QF23-F1
#
_entry.id   AF-A0A067QF23-F1
#
_cell.length_a   1.000
_cell.length_b   1.000
_cell.length_c   1.000
_cell.angle_alpha   90.00
_cell.angle_beta   90.00
_cell.angle_gamma   90.00
#
_symmetry.space_group_name_H-M   'P 1'
#
loop_
_entity.id
_entity.type
_entity.pdbx_description
1 polymer ?
#
loop_
_entity_poly.entity_id
_entity_poly.type
_entity_poly.pdbx_seq_one_letter_code
_entity_poly.pdbx_strand_id
1 'polypeptide(L)'
;MDSGDRRILKRLRRSVPLVLGLEKSIRKAAMWFQVTIHHGGNYRKNYVLRNVMANVGPTEFIPICYRVTGRNSSFFVDDCNAAEKLASLKDEIAIRGQTLLVEVRPGLPQVVTDSTAMERIKTVIARRHDATSKSLDLSRLHTDADLVDNFSVALFVPSMMLAVVDVVAKNFPDLEALDLSENKLYLIENLSALPSKLPNLKVLRLGRNLIPEMRKLEGLPLEELVLAENPLTSNIYSKALSAFRGCLLGF
;
A
#
# COMPACT_ATOMS: atom_id res chain seq x y z
N MET A 1 5.79 -24.33 7.81
CA MET A 1 6.08 -23.12 8.61
C MET A 1 7.50 -23.20 9.12
N ASP A 2 8.39 -22.42 8.52
CA ASP A 2 9.83 -22.48 8.76
C ASP A 2 10.24 -21.82 10.11
N SER A 3 11.42 -22.17 10.61
CA SER A 3 12.02 -21.63 11.83
C SER A 3 12.30 -20.12 11.71
N GLY A 4 12.55 -19.62 10.49
CA GLY A 4 12.69 -18.19 10.17
C GLY A 4 11.42 -17.38 10.41
N ASP A 5 10.26 -17.88 9.91
CA ASP A 5 8.93 -17.30 10.10
C ASP A 5 8.66 -17.02 11.59
N ARG A 6 8.97 -17.97 12.48
CA ARG A 6 8.68 -17.87 13.92
C ARG A 6 9.48 -16.77 14.61
N ARG A 7 10.72 -16.51 14.19
CA ARG A 7 11.59 -15.48 14.80
C ARG A 7 11.20 -14.07 14.36
N ILE A 8 10.88 -13.90 13.07
CA ILE A 8 10.35 -12.66 12.53
C ILE A 8 9.01 -12.38 13.20
N LEU A 9 8.02 -13.29 13.10
CA LEU A 9 6.68 -13.18 13.70
C LEU A 9 6.68 -12.87 15.20
N LYS A 10 7.63 -13.40 15.98
CA LYS A 10 7.77 -13.07 17.41
C LYS A 10 8.20 -11.63 17.66
N ARG A 11 9.05 -11.05 16.81
CA ARG A 11 9.41 -9.63 16.85
C ARG A 11 8.28 -8.73 16.30
N LEU A 12 7.42 -9.24 15.40
CA LEU A 12 6.29 -8.49 14.80
C LEU A 12 5.18 -8.11 15.78
N ARG A 13 5.00 -8.87 16.87
CA ARG A 13 3.87 -8.68 17.81
C ARG A 13 3.91 -7.36 18.58
N ARG A 14 5.04 -6.65 18.59
CA ARG A 14 5.27 -5.49 19.47
C ARG A 14 5.26 -4.12 18.76
N SER A 15 5.29 -4.07 17.42
CA SER A 15 5.83 -2.87 16.74
C SER A 15 4.87 -2.11 15.81
N VAL A 16 3.73 -2.69 15.39
CA VAL A 16 2.81 -2.03 14.45
C VAL A 16 1.38 -2.05 15.02
N PRO A 17 0.93 -0.97 15.69
CA PRO A 17 -0.39 -0.90 16.32
C PRO A 17 -1.55 -1.08 15.33
N LEU A 18 -1.36 -0.62 14.09
CA LEU A 18 -2.37 -0.54 13.03
C LEU A 18 -2.92 -1.89 12.55
N VAL A 19 -2.29 -3.01 12.90
CA VAL A 19 -2.70 -4.37 12.50
C VAL A 19 -3.02 -5.27 13.71
N LEU A 20 -3.11 -4.67 14.91
CA LEU A 20 -3.50 -5.37 16.13
C LEU A 20 -5.01 -5.67 16.07
N GLY A 21 -5.37 -6.95 16.20
CA GLY A 21 -6.77 -7.42 16.11
C GLY A 21 -7.11 -8.14 14.81
N LEU A 22 -6.31 -7.95 13.75
CA LEU A 22 -6.50 -8.67 12.48
C LEU A 22 -6.03 -10.12 12.57
N GLU A 23 -6.64 -10.96 11.74
CA GLU A 23 -6.20 -12.33 11.49
C GLU A 23 -4.72 -12.36 11.09
N LYS A 24 -4.05 -13.47 11.44
CA LYS A 24 -2.59 -13.59 11.29
C LYS A 24 -2.14 -13.47 9.83
N SER A 25 -2.92 -13.99 8.88
CA SER A 25 -2.68 -13.90 7.43
C SER A 25 -2.74 -12.45 6.95
N ILE A 26 -3.82 -11.74 7.26
CA ILE A 26 -4.03 -10.32 6.95
C ILE A 26 -2.91 -9.47 7.53
N ARG A 27 -2.54 -9.73 8.79
CA ARG A 27 -1.43 -9.05 9.45
C ARG A 27 -0.11 -9.23 8.68
N LYS A 28 0.21 -10.46 8.24
CA LYS A 28 1.45 -10.71 7.46
C LYS A 28 1.41 -9.96 6.12
N ALA A 29 0.26 -9.89 5.46
CA ALA A 29 0.10 -9.26 4.15
C ALA A 29 0.04 -7.71 4.20
N ALA A 30 -0.44 -7.13 5.30
CA ALA A 30 -0.53 -5.67 5.51
C ALA A 30 0.82 -5.05 5.91
N MET A 31 1.83 -5.88 6.18
CA MET A 31 3.09 -5.42 6.75
C MET A 31 4.02 -4.79 5.72
N TRP A 32 4.72 -3.76 6.18
CA TRP A 32 5.81 -3.11 5.49
C TRP A 32 7.10 -3.30 6.29
N PHE A 33 8.22 -3.25 5.59
CA PHE A 33 9.53 -3.51 6.15
C PHE A 33 10.50 -2.42 5.71
N GLN A 34 11.13 -1.77 6.68
CA GLN A 34 12.25 -0.89 6.44
C GLN A 34 13.51 -1.72 6.21
N VAL A 35 14.15 -1.48 5.09
CA VAL A 35 15.43 -2.07 4.69
C VAL A 35 16.48 -0.98 4.86
N THR A 36 17.47 -1.24 5.71
CA THR A 36 18.63 -0.36 5.92
C THR A 36 19.86 -1.02 5.31
N ILE A 37 20.54 -0.30 4.44
CA ILE A 37 21.80 -0.69 3.83
C ILE A 37 22.89 0.13 4.52
N HIS A 38 23.63 -0.51 5.41
CA HIS A 38 24.77 0.13 6.07
C HIS A 38 25.84 0.44 5.03
N HIS A 39 26.45 1.62 5.13
CA HIS A 39 27.39 2.15 4.13
C HIS A 39 26.80 2.45 2.74
N GLY A 40 25.52 2.18 2.51
CA GLY A 40 24.86 2.46 1.23
C GLY A 40 24.78 3.96 0.90
N GLY A 41 24.82 4.84 1.91
CA GLY A 41 24.82 6.29 1.73
C GLY A 41 26.08 6.84 1.05
N ASN A 42 27.15 6.05 1.00
CA ASN A 42 28.39 6.41 0.30
C ASN A 42 28.29 6.26 -1.23
N TYR A 43 27.19 5.71 -1.73
CA TYR A 43 27.01 5.35 -3.13
C TYR A 43 25.75 5.99 -3.72
N ARG A 44 25.72 6.12 -5.06
CA ARG A 44 24.51 6.57 -5.76
C ARG A 44 23.39 5.53 -5.60
N LYS A 45 22.15 6.01 -5.37
CA LYS A 45 20.93 5.18 -5.22
C LYS A 45 20.86 4.03 -6.23
N ASN A 46 20.93 4.33 -7.53
CA ASN A 46 20.80 3.32 -8.58
C ASN A 46 21.93 2.28 -8.56
N TYR A 47 23.10 2.63 -8.02
CA TYR A 47 24.18 1.66 -7.85
C TYR A 47 23.91 0.72 -6.66
N VAL A 48 23.45 1.26 -5.53
CA VAL A 48 23.05 0.44 -4.37
C VAL A 48 21.92 -0.51 -4.74
N LEU A 49 20.82 0.02 -5.31
CA LEU A 49 19.64 -0.77 -5.66
C LEU A 49 19.95 -1.88 -6.66
N ARG A 50 20.75 -1.61 -7.70
CA ARG A 50 21.15 -2.65 -8.67
C ARG A 50 21.92 -3.78 -8.03
N ASN A 51 22.85 -3.49 -7.13
CA ASN A 51 23.61 -4.53 -6.42
C ASN A 51 22.72 -5.33 -5.48
N VAL A 52 21.83 -4.67 -4.73
CA VAL A 52 20.87 -5.36 -3.85
C VAL A 52 19.93 -6.27 -4.66
N MET A 53 19.33 -5.76 -5.73
CA MET A 53 18.41 -6.50 -6.59
C MET A 53 19.08 -7.70 -7.26
N ALA A 54 20.32 -7.58 -7.72
CA ALA A 54 21.08 -8.68 -8.32
C ALA A 54 21.29 -9.86 -7.34
N ASN A 55 21.35 -9.59 -6.03
CA ASN A 55 21.57 -10.62 -5.01
C ASN A 55 20.28 -11.26 -4.48
N VAL A 56 19.10 -10.68 -4.78
CA VAL A 56 17.80 -11.27 -4.38
C VAL A 56 17.01 -11.87 -5.53
N GLY A 57 17.52 -11.77 -6.76
CA GLY A 57 16.92 -12.39 -7.93
C GLY A 57 16.62 -13.89 -7.70
N PRO A 58 15.47 -14.40 -8.15
CA PRO A 58 14.46 -13.76 -9.02
C PRO A 58 13.41 -12.90 -8.28
N THR A 59 13.53 -12.69 -6.96
CA THR A 59 12.55 -11.91 -6.20
C THR A 59 12.66 -10.42 -6.54
N GLU A 60 11.62 -9.86 -7.12
CA GLU A 60 11.52 -8.42 -7.41
C GLU A 60 10.89 -7.65 -6.25
N PHE A 61 11.22 -6.37 -6.14
CA PHE A 61 10.59 -5.45 -5.20
C PHE A 61 10.70 -4.00 -5.68
N ILE A 62 9.78 -3.15 -5.23
CA ILE A 62 9.81 -1.71 -5.47
C ILE A 62 10.37 -1.02 -4.22
N PRO A 63 11.49 -0.29 -4.31
CA PRO A 63 12.05 0.43 -3.16
C PRO A 63 11.26 1.71 -2.89
N ILE A 64 10.45 1.70 -1.84
CA ILE A 64 9.58 2.83 -1.47
C ILE A 64 10.32 3.77 -0.53
N CYS A 65 10.23 5.08 -0.76
CA CYS A 65 10.80 6.15 0.06
C CYS A 65 12.31 5.98 0.31
N TYR A 66 13.11 5.91 -0.75
CA TYR A 66 14.57 5.79 -0.61
C TYR A 66 15.18 7.05 0.02
N ARG A 67 15.88 6.89 1.14
CA ARG A 67 16.51 7.97 1.88
C ARG A 67 17.96 7.65 2.22
N VAL A 68 18.80 8.68 2.22
CA VAL A 68 20.18 8.61 2.72
C VAL A 68 20.24 9.29 4.08
N THR A 69 20.89 8.65 5.05
CA THR A 69 21.07 9.19 6.40
C THR A 69 22.50 8.90 6.87
N GLY A 70 23.35 9.92 6.79
CA GLY A 70 24.78 9.78 7.03
C GLY A 70 25.40 8.77 6.06
N ARG A 71 26.08 7.75 6.59
CA ARG A 71 26.71 6.68 5.78
C ARG A 71 25.72 5.62 5.32
N ASN A 72 24.48 5.62 5.81
CA ASN A 72 23.52 4.58 5.52
C ASN A 72 22.49 5.05 4.50
N SER A 73 21.88 4.11 3.80
CA SER A 73 20.68 4.36 3.01
C SER A 73 19.56 3.43 3.48
N SER A 74 18.31 3.83 3.31
CA SER A 74 17.16 3.00 3.64
C SER A 74 16.03 3.19 2.65
N PHE A 75 15.17 2.20 2.56
CA PHE A 75 13.92 2.22 1.80
C PHE A 75 12.93 1.26 2.47
N PHE A 76 11.70 1.21 1.98
CA PHE A 76 10.68 0.29 2.45
C PHE A 76 10.29 -0.67 1.34
N VAL A 77 9.91 -1.89 1.74
CA VAL A 77 9.24 -2.86 0.89
C VAL A 77 7.92 -3.25 1.55
N ASP A 78 6.90 -3.44 0.74
CA ASP A 78 5.56 -3.80 1.18
C ASP A 78 5.26 -5.30 0.98
N ASP A 79 6.24 -6.09 0.52
CA ASP A 79 6.13 -7.53 0.35
C ASP A 79 6.98 -8.31 1.36
N CYS A 80 6.39 -9.34 1.97
CA CYS A 80 7.04 -10.14 2.99
C CYS A 80 8.08 -11.10 2.42
N ASN A 81 7.87 -11.63 1.20
CA ASN A 81 8.82 -12.53 0.57
C ASN A 81 10.10 -11.77 0.16
N ALA A 82 9.95 -10.57 -0.40
CA ALA A 82 11.05 -9.65 -0.66
C ALA A 82 11.81 -9.30 0.64
N ALA A 83 11.09 -8.95 1.72
CA ALA A 83 11.70 -8.65 3.00
C ALA A 83 12.50 -9.83 3.59
N GLU A 84 11.96 -11.05 3.52
CA GLU A 84 12.63 -12.28 3.97
C GLU A 84 13.89 -12.55 3.15
N LYS A 85 13.84 -12.36 1.82
CA LYS A 85 15.02 -12.51 0.96
C LYS A 85 16.09 -11.47 1.25
N LEU A 86 15.71 -10.20 1.40
CA LEU A 86 16.64 -9.13 1.77
C LEU A 86 17.29 -9.39 3.14
N ALA A 87 16.53 -9.93 4.11
CA ALA A 87 17.05 -10.28 5.43
C ALA A 87 18.04 -11.46 5.41
N SER A 88 18.05 -12.26 4.32
CA SER A 88 18.93 -13.41 4.19
C SER A 88 20.35 -13.08 3.69
N LEU A 89 20.58 -11.88 3.15
CA LEU A 89 21.82 -11.42 2.49
C LEU A 89 23.00 -11.10 3.44
N LYS A 90 23.11 -11.78 4.58
CA LYS A 90 24.01 -11.43 5.71
C LYS A 90 25.45 -11.09 5.26
N ASP A 91 25.81 -9.81 5.24
CA ASP A 91 27.14 -9.28 4.87
C ASP A 91 27.67 -9.73 3.49
N GLU A 92 26.80 -10.20 2.59
CA GLU A 92 27.22 -10.81 1.32
C GLU A 92 27.45 -9.79 0.19
N ILE A 93 26.93 -8.57 0.32
CA ILE A 93 27.01 -7.59 -0.76
C ILE A 93 28.35 -6.83 -0.67
N ALA A 94 29.39 -7.41 -1.27
CA ALA A 94 30.68 -6.74 -1.42
C ALA A 94 30.65 -5.76 -2.60
N ILE A 95 30.81 -4.46 -2.31
CA ILE A 95 30.89 -3.39 -3.31
C ILE A 95 32.25 -2.72 -3.21
N ARG A 96 33.07 -2.84 -4.26
CA ARG A 96 34.40 -2.18 -4.34
C ARG A 96 35.28 -2.42 -3.10
N GLY A 97 35.23 -3.63 -2.55
CA GLY A 97 35.98 -4.01 -1.34
C GLY A 97 35.35 -3.55 -0.02
N GLN A 98 34.18 -2.90 -0.04
CA GLN A 98 33.39 -2.58 1.13
C GLN A 98 32.13 -3.45 1.19
N THR A 99 31.92 -4.12 2.32
CA THR A 99 30.71 -4.91 2.57
C THR A 99 29.55 -3.99 2.94
N LEU A 100 28.42 -4.15 2.25
CA LEU A 100 27.15 -3.55 2.63
C LEU A 100 26.33 -4.55 3.46
N LEU A 101 26.13 -4.23 4.74
CA LEU A 101 25.25 -4.99 5.60
C LEU A 101 23.78 -4.58 5.33
N VAL A 102 22.94 -5.58 5.05
CA VAL A 102 21.50 -5.41 4.89
C VAL A 102 20.78 -5.76 6.19
N GLU A 103 20.06 -4.79 6.72
CA GLU A 103 19.21 -4.96 7.90
C GLU A 103 17.75 -4.72 7.53
N VAL A 104 16.88 -5.67 7.89
CA VAL A 104 15.44 -5.57 7.63
C VAL A 104 14.69 -5.53 8.96
N ARG A 105 13.85 -4.51 9.14
CA ARG A 105 13.00 -4.33 10.31
C ARG A 105 11.56 -4.04 9.88
N PRO A 106 10.54 -4.56 10.57
CA PRO A 106 9.16 -4.11 10.37
C PRO A 106 9.05 -2.61 10.60
N GLY A 107 8.35 -1.91 9.72
CA GLY A 107 8.20 -0.48 9.83
C GLY A 107 7.38 0.09 8.69
N LEU A 108 6.62 1.14 9.00
CA LEU A 108 5.94 1.95 8.01
C LEU A 108 6.74 3.23 7.78
N PRO A 109 6.82 3.71 6.54
CA PRO A 109 7.31 5.05 6.30
C PRO A 109 6.41 6.06 7.00
N GLN A 110 7.02 7.16 7.45
CA GLN A 110 6.26 8.29 7.98
C GLN A 110 5.42 8.86 6.84
N VAL A 111 4.10 8.81 7.01
CA VAL A 111 3.15 9.40 6.08
C VAL A 111 3.30 10.92 6.15
N VAL A 112 3.66 11.53 5.03
CA VAL A 112 3.87 12.98 4.92
C VAL A 112 2.67 13.59 4.18
N THR A 113 2.00 14.54 4.81
CA THR A 113 0.86 15.30 4.26
C THR A 113 1.17 16.80 4.18
N ASP A 114 2.43 17.15 3.93
CA ASP A 114 2.81 18.56 3.71
C ASP A 114 2.31 19.07 2.35
N SER A 115 2.37 20.39 2.15
CA SER A 115 1.89 21.02 0.91
C SER A 115 2.59 20.50 -0.35
N THR A 116 3.88 20.17 -0.27
CA THR A 116 4.65 19.66 -1.41
C THR A 116 4.17 18.27 -1.82
N ALA A 117 3.95 17.40 -0.83
CA ALA A 117 3.40 16.07 -1.04
C ALA A 117 1.99 16.14 -1.64
N MET A 118 1.12 17.00 -1.09
CA MET A 118 -0.26 17.12 -1.57
C MET A 118 -0.35 17.69 -2.99
N GLU A 119 0.50 18.63 -3.38
CA GLU A 119 0.56 19.12 -4.78
C GLU A 119 1.04 18.03 -5.74
N ARG A 120 2.00 17.19 -5.33
CA ARG A 120 2.44 16.06 -6.16
C ARG A 120 1.34 15.01 -6.30
N ILE A 121 0.67 14.67 -5.20
CA ILE A 121 -0.49 13.77 -5.19
C ILE A 121 -1.57 14.30 -6.14
N LYS A 122 -1.92 15.58 -6.05
CA LYS A 122 -2.90 16.22 -6.94
C LYS A 122 -2.52 16.07 -8.41
N THR A 123 -1.25 16.28 -8.75
CA THR A 123 -0.74 16.11 -10.13
C THR A 123 -0.89 14.67 -10.62
N VAL A 124 -0.56 13.69 -9.78
CA VAL A 124 -0.69 12.26 -10.11
C VAL A 124 -2.16 11.86 -10.28
N ILE A 125 -3.02 12.29 -9.37
CA ILE A 125 -4.47 12.05 -9.45
C ILE A 125 -5.03 12.62 -10.75
N ALA A 126 -4.67 13.86 -11.11
CA ALA A 126 -5.15 14.48 -12.34
C ALA A 126 -4.68 13.75 -13.60
N ARG A 127 -3.45 13.21 -13.61
CA ARG A 127 -2.96 12.38 -14.72
C ARG A 127 -3.72 11.06 -14.84
N ARG A 128 -4.09 10.44 -13.72
CA ARG A 128 -4.76 9.14 -13.67
C ARG A 128 -6.28 9.21 -13.84
N HIS A 129 -6.83 10.42 -13.94
CA HIS A 129 -8.24 10.64 -14.20
C HIS A 129 -8.55 10.53 -15.70
N ASP A 130 -9.62 9.81 -16.04
CA ASP A 130 -10.21 9.81 -17.37
C ASP A 130 -11.51 10.62 -17.37
N ALA A 131 -11.47 11.77 -18.03
CA ALA A 131 -12.62 12.66 -18.15
C ALA A 131 -13.76 12.09 -19.01
N THR A 132 -13.47 11.15 -19.90
CA THR A 132 -14.49 10.55 -20.79
C THR A 132 -15.41 9.63 -20.01
N SER A 133 -14.82 8.77 -19.18
CA SER A 133 -15.54 7.83 -18.32
C SER A 133 -15.83 8.38 -16.93
N LYS A 134 -15.35 9.58 -16.61
CA LYS A 134 -15.37 10.19 -15.27
C LYS A 134 -14.87 9.20 -14.22
N SER A 135 -13.78 8.52 -14.57
CA SER A 135 -13.18 7.49 -13.74
C SER A 135 -11.80 7.90 -13.26
N LEU A 136 -11.43 7.42 -12.09
CA LEU A 136 -10.14 7.71 -11.48
C LEU A 136 -9.50 6.42 -10.98
N ASP A 137 -8.30 6.14 -11.50
CA ASP A 137 -7.49 5.01 -11.08
C ASP A 137 -6.51 5.41 -9.96
N LEU A 138 -6.77 5.00 -8.72
CA LEU A 138 -5.84 5.11 -7.60
C LEU A 138 -5.27 3.75 -7.19
N SER A 139 -5.28 2.76 -8.07
CA SER A 139 -4.69 1.46 -7.79
C SER A 139 -3.18 1.56 -7.54
N ARG A 140 -2.69 0.82 -6.54
CA ARG A 140 -1.26 0.80 -6.12
C ARG A 140 -0.62 2.19 -6.04
N LEU A 141 -1.34 3.19 -5.47
CA LEU A 141 -0.90 4.59 -5.51
C LEU A 141 0.47 4.79 -4.83
N HIS A 142 0.77 3.99 -3.81
CA HIS A 142 2.07 4.01 -3.11
C HIS A 142 3.26 3.63 -3.99
N THR A 143 3.02 2.99 -5.14
CA THR A 143 4.05 2.56 -6.09
C THR A 143 4.17 3.45 -7.32
N ASP A 144 3.39 4.54 -7.41
CA ASP A 144 3.47 5.46 -8.55
C ASP A 144 4.88 6.03 -8.70
N ALA A 145 5.43 6.02 -9.92
CA ALA A 145 6.79 6.48 -10.19
C ALA A 145 7.07 7.92 -9.73
N ASP A 146 6.04 8.77 -9.71
CA ASP A 146 6.16 10.17 -9.27
C ASP A 146 6.03 10.38 -7.76
N LEU A 147 5.65 9.34 -7.02
CA LEU A 147 5.43 9.36 -5.58
C LEU A 147 6.45 8.50 -4.84
N VAL A 148 6.73 7.31 -5.36
CA VAL A 148 7.44 6.21 -4.69
C VAL A 148 8.77 6.62 -4.08
N ASP A 149 9.50 7.54 -4.70
CA ASP A 149 10.83 7.94 -4.26
C ASP A 149 10.83 8.88 -3.05
N ASN A 150 9.89 9.82 -3.03
CA ASN A 150 9.94 10.98 -2.13
C ASN A 150 8.77 11.01 -1.14
N PHE A 151 7.66 10.36 -1.46
CA PHE A 151 6.41 10.48 -0.74
C PHE A 151 5.88 9.11 -0.31
N SER A 152 5.43 9.05 0.94
CA SER A 152 4.85 7.85 1.54
C SER A 152 3.33 7.93 1.47
N VAL A 153 2.75 7.47 0.36
CA VAL A 153 1.31 7.55 0.10
C VAL A 153 0.64 6.20 0.38
N ALA A 154 0.47 5.87 1.66
CA ALA A 154 -0.17 4.63 2.09
C ALA A 154 -1.68 4.84 2.33
N LEU A 155 -2.52 4.46 1.36
CA LEU A 155 -3.97 4.69 1.45
C LEU A 155 -4.67 3.89 2.55
N PHE A 156 -4.09 2.79 3.05
CA PHE A 156 -4.63 2.09 4.23
C PHE A 156 -4.49 2.89 5.54
N VAL A 157 -3.74 4.00 5.53
CA VAL A 157 -3.67 4.94 6.66
C VAL A 157 -4.85 5.92 6.56
N PRO A 158 -5.77 5.95 7.55
CA PRO A 158 -7.03 6.70 7.43
C PRO A 158 -6.88 8.19 7.10
N SER A 159 -5.91 8.88 7.71
CA SER A 159 -5.66 10.29 7.45
C SER A 159 -5.20 10.56 6.01
N MET A 160 -4.37 9.68 5.45
CA MET A 160 -3.93 9.77 4.06
C MET A 160 -5.08 9.51 3.09
N MET A 161 -5.91 8.49 3.34
CA MET A 161 -7.10 8.23 2.52
C MET A 161 -8.03 9.44 2.50
N LEU A 162 -8.35 10.02 3.66
CA LEU A 162 -9.24 11.18 3.72
C LEU A 162 -8.66 12.39 2.99
N ALA A 163 -7.36 12.67 3.17
CA ALA A 163 -6.69 13.75 2.46
C ALA A 163 -6.72 13.56 0.93
N VAL A 164 -6.52 12.32 0.45
CA VAL A 164 -6.61 11.98 -0.98
C VAL A 164 -8.05 12.13 -1.48
N VAL A 165 -9.04 11.62 -0.76
CA VAL A 165 -10.47 11.77 -1.11
C VAL A 165 -10.87 13.24 -1.16
N ASP A 166 -10.38 14.09 -0.25
CA ASP A 166 -10.61 15.53 -0.27
C ASP A 166 -10.01 16.19 -1.52
N VAL A 167 -8.82 15.77 -1.94
CA VAL A 167 -8.23 16.23 -3.21
C VAL A 167 -9.09 15.79 -4.39
N VAL A 168 -9.54 14.54 -4.42
CA VAL A 168 -10.40 14.03 -5.50
C VAL A 168 -11.70 14.83 -5.57
N ALA A 169 -12.43 14.95 -4.46
CA ALA A 169 -13.70 15.68 -4.39
C ALA A 169 -13.57 17.14 -4.82
N LYS A 170 -12.45 17.81 -4.49
CA LYS A 170 -12.20 19.19 -4.89
C LYS A 170 -11.94 19.36 -6.39
N ASN A 171 -11.32 18.37 -7.05
CA ASN A 171 -10.92 18.49 -8.45
C ASN A 171 -11.89 17.79 -9.42
N PHE A 172 -12.60 16.76 -8.96
CA PHE A 172 -13.50 15.89 -9.75
C PHE A 172 -14.82 15.66 -9.00
N PRO A 173 -15.64 16.71 -8.76
CA PRO A 173 -16.89 16.59 -7.99
C PRO A 173 -17.96 15.73 -8.68
N ASP A 174 -17.85 15.52 -10.00
CA ASP A 174 -18.74 14.71 -10.82
C ASP A 174 -18.21 13.30 -11.10
N LEU A 175 -17.17 12.85 -10.38
CA LEU A 175 -16.59 11.51 -10.52
C LEU A 175 -17.64 10.41 -10.35
N GLU A 176 -17.69 9.48 -11.28
CA GLU A 176 -18.66 8.37 -11.29
C GLU A 176 -18.02 7.02 -10.97
N ALA A 177 -16.71 6.85 -11.21
CA ALA A 177 -15.99 5.61 -10.94
C ALA A 177 -14.65 5.83 -10.22
N LEU A 178 -14.39 5.06 -9.17
CA LEU A 178 -13.17 5.12 -8.38
C LEU A 178 -12.54 3.74 -8.22
N ASP A 179 -11.26 3.62 -8.57
CA ASP A 179 -10.48 2.40 -8.33
C ASP A 179 -9.49 2.59 -7.18
N LEU A 180 -9.65 1.79 -6.13
CA LEU A 180 -8.79 1.72 -4.94
C LEU A 180 -8.13 0.34 -4.81
N SER A 181 -8.04 -0.43 -5.89
CA SER A 181 -7.50 -1.79 -5.88
C SER A 181 -6.02 -1.83 -5.50
N GLU A 182 -5.57 -2.96 -4.94
CA GLU A 182 -4.15 -3.22 -4.63
C GLU A 182 -3.48 -2.17 -3.70
N ASN A 183 -4.25 -1.53 -2.81
CA ASN A 183 -3.76 -0.54 -1.85
C ASN A 183 -3.61 -1.07 -0.42
N LYS A 184 -3.68 -2.40 -0.25
CA LYS A 184 -3.60 -3.11 1.05
C LYS A 184 -4.62 -2.59 2.07
N LEU A 185 -5.81 -2.19 1.63
CA LEU A 185 -6.87 -1.70 2.51
C LEU A 185 -7.41 -2.85 3.37
N TYR A 186 -7.40 -2.69 4.69
CA TYR A 186 -8.01 -3.63 5.64
C TYR A 186 -8.95 -2.93 6.64
N LEU A 187 -8.82 -1.61 6.79
CA LEU A 187 -9.77 -0.74 7.47
C LEU A 187 -10.49 0.10 6.42
N ILE A 188 -11.81 -0.02 6.37
CA ILE A 188 -12.65 0.63 5.37
C ILE A 188 -13.71 1.55 5.98
N GLU A 189 -13.60 1.85 7.27
CA GLU A 189 -14.57 2.69 7.99
C GLU A 189 -14.65 4.11 7.43
N ASN A 190 -13.53 4.64 6.95
CA ASN A 190 -13.41 5.93 6.30
C ASN A 190 -14.07 5.98 4.91
N LEU A 191 -14.37 4.84 4.27
CA LEU A 191 -15.10 4.82 3.01
C LEU A 191 -16.58 5.22 3.18
N SER A 192 -17.10 5.21 4.41
CA SER A 192 -18.43 5.76 4.72
C SER A 192 -18.55 7.26 4.45
N ALA A 193 -17.43 7.99 4.30
CA ALA A 193 -17.43 9.39 3.90
C ALA A 193 -17.62 9.61 2.38
N LEU A 194 -17.48 8.56 1.56
CA LEU A 194 -17.58 8.69 0.10
C LEU A 194 -18.90 9.30 -0.38
N PRO A 195 -20.10 8.92 0.13
CA PRO A 195 -21.35 9.49 -0.37
C PRO A 195 -21.48 11.00 -0.14
N SER A 196 -20.88 11.54 0.92
CA SER A 196 -20.92 12.98 1.19
C SER A 196 -19.87 13.75 0.39
N LYS A 197 -18.75 13.11 0.03
CA LYS A 197 -17.63 13.73 -0.69
C LYS A 197 -17.75 13.59 -2.22
N LEU A 198 -18.27 12.46 -2.68
CA LEU A 198 -18.39 12.06 -4.09
C LEU A 198 -19.83 11.58 -4.34
N PRO A 199 -20.81 12.50 -4.37
CA PRO A 199 -22.23 12.15 -4.42
C PRO A 199 -22.65 11.44 -5.72
N ASN A 200 -21.85 11.53 -6.78
CA ASN A 200 -22.11 10.92 -8.08
C ASN A 200 -21.42 9.56 -8.28
N LEU A 201 -20.72 9.07 -7.25
CA LEU A 201 -19.97 7.82 -7.34
C LEU A 201 -20.91 6.62 -7.48
N LYS A 202 -20.78 5.89 -8.59
CA LYS A 202 -21.57 4.70 -8.92
C LYS A 202 -20.73 3.43 -8.91
N VAL A 203 -19.45 3.52 -9.27
CA VAL A 203 -18.55 2.37 -9.38
C VAL A 203 -17.42 2.49 -8.38
N LEU A 204 -17.24 1.47 -7.55
CA LEU A 204 -16.13 1.39 -6.59
C LEU A 204 -15.39 0.07 -6.75
N ARG A 205 -14.10 0.13 -7.08
CA ARG A 205 -13.23 -1.05 -7.17
C ARG A 205 -12.29 -1.10 -5.98
N LEU A 206 -12.31 -2.24 -5.29
CA LEU A 206 -11.53 -2.53 -4.08
C LEU A 206 -10.81 -3.88 -4.22
N GLY A 207 -10.56 -4.33 -5.44
CA GLY A 207 -9.93 -5.62 -5.71
C GLY A 207 -8.54 -5.74 -5.09
N ARG A 208 -8.11 -6.97 -4.77
CA ARG A 208 -6.76 -7.29 -4.25
C ARG A 208 -6.34 -6.44 -3.05
N ASN A 209 -7.30 -6.18 -2.16
CA ASN A 209 -7.04 -5.57 -0.87
C ASN A 209 -7.05 -6.64 0.24
N LEU A 210 -7.11 -6.20 1.48
CA LEU A 210 -7.03 -7.05 2.67
C LEU A 210 -8.31 -6.93 3.52
N ILE A 211 -9.45 -6.70 2.87
CA ILE A 211 -10.74 -6.40 3.49
C ILE A 211 -11.35 -7.72 4.01
N PRO A 212 -11.56 -7.87 5.33
CA PRO A 212 -12.15 -9.08 5.89
C PRO A 212 -13.68 -9.08 5.93
N GLU A 213 -14.30 -7.91 5.92
CA GLU A 213 -15.76 -7.72 6.01
C GLU A 213 -16.27 -6.56 5.16
N MET A 214 -17.53 -6.64 4.73
CA MET A 214 -18.16 -5.64 3.85
C MET A 214 -19.18 -4.73 4.54
N ARG A 215 -19.48 -4.94 5.83
CA ARG A 215 -20.57 -4.24 6.52
C ARG A 215 -20.45 -2.72 6.43
N LYS A 216 -19.22 -2.21 6.42
CA LYS A 216 -18.93 -0.76 6.35
C LYS A 216 -19.17 -0.15 4.96
N LEU A 217 -19.38 -0.99 3.94
CA LEU A 217 -19.73 -0.57 2.59
C LEU A 217 -21.27 -0.56 2.38
N GLU A 218 -22.03 -1.17 3.29
CA GLU A 218 -23.49 -1.20 3.19
C GLU A 218 -24.06 0.22 3.20
N GLY A 219 -24.98 0.52 2.29
CA GLY A 219 -25.60 1.84 2.16
C GLY A 219 -24.85 2.83 1.27
N LEU A 220 -23.71 2.45 0.67
CA LEU A 220 -23.11 3.22 -0.42
C LEU A 220 -24.02 3.15 -1.66
N PRO A 221 -24.35 4.28 -2.32
CA PRO A 221 -25.25 4.31 -3.48
C PRO A 221 -24.54 3.88 -4.77
N LEU A 222 -24.04 2.63 -4.81
CA LEU A 222 -23.23 2.10 -5.91
C LEU A 222 -24.05 1.22 -6.87
N GLU A 223 -23.78 1.36 -8.17
CA GLU A 223 -24.26 0.49 -9.25
C GLU A 223 -23.30 -0.70 -9.46
N GLU A 224 -22.00 -0.54 -9.20
CA GLU A 224 -20.99 -1.61 -9.30
C GLU A 224 -20.01 -1.55 -8.13
N LEU A 225 -19.74 -2.71 -7.54
CA LEU A 225 -18.75 -2.90 -6.47
C LEU A 225 -17.88 -4.12 -6.77
N VAL A 226 -16.58 -3.91 -6.94
CA VAL A 226 -15.61 -4.98 -7.19
C VAL A 226 -14.77 -5.22 -5.93
N LEU A 227 -14.81 -6.43 -5.42
CA LEU A 227 -14.08 -6.86 -4.22
C LEU A 227 -13.21 -8.10 -4.47
N ALA A 228 -12.94 -8.39 -5.74
CA ALA A 228 -12.22 -9.58 -6.13
C ALA A 228 -10.89 -9.74 -5.40
N GLU A 229 -10.54 -10.98 -5.07
CA GLU A 229 -9.27 -11.33 -4.41
C GLU A 229 -9.05 -10.66 -3.03
N ASN A 230 -10.13 -10.35 -2.30
CA ASN A 230 -10.06 -9.99 -0.87
C ASN A 230 -10.29 -11.21 0.04
N PRO A 231 -9.73 -11.24 1.26
CA PRO A 231 -9.94 -12.29 2.25
C PRO A 231 -11.31 -12.18 2.95
N LEU A 232 -12.40 -12.10 2.17
CA LEU A 232 -13.76 -12.02 2.67
C LEU A 232 -14.13 -13.30 3.42
N THR A 233 -14.74 -13.19 4.60
CA THR A 233 -15.24 -14.39 5.29
C THR A 233 -16.39 -15.05 4.52
N SER A 234 -16.44 -16.39 4.52
CA SER A 234 -17.34 -17.20 3.67
C SER A 234 -18.84 -16.95 3.89
N ASN A 235 -19.24 -16.43 5.05
CA ASN A 235 -20.63 -16.12 5.40
C ASN A 235 -21.13 -14.77 4.85
N ILE A 236 -20.32 -14.08 4.03
CA ILE A 236 -20.63 -12.73 3.56
C ILE A 236 -21.19 -12.73 2.13
N TYR A 237 -20.86 -13.70 1.26
CA TYR A 237 -21.37 -13.73 -0.13
C TYR A 237 -22.90 -13.74 -0.22
N SER A 238 -23.57 -14.56 0.62
CA SER A 238 -25.04 -14.63 0.66
C SER A 238 -25.69 -13.36 1.23
N LYS A 239 -25.01 -12.67 2.15
CA LYS A 239 -25.48 -11.40 2.75
C LYS A 239 -25.23 -10.20 1.82
N ALA A 240 -24.15 -10.22 1.05
CA ALA A 240 -23.78 -9.16 0.11
C ALA A 240 -24.86 -8.96 -0.96
N LEU A 241 -25.36 -10.05 -1.55
CA LEU A 241 -26.45 -10.02 -2.54
C LEU A 241 -27.73 -9.40 -1.98
N SER A 242 -27.98 -9.54 -0.66
CA SER A 242 -29.14 -8.94 0.00
C SER A 242 -28.94 -7.46 0.36
N ALA A 243 -27.71 -7.06 0.70
CA ALA A 243 -27.38 -5.70 1.13
C ALA A 243 -27.14 -4.74 -0.04
N PHE A 244 -26.69 -5.25 -1.19
CA PHE A 244 -26.40 -4.49 -2.41
C PHE A 244 -27.34 -4.88 -3.56
N ARG A 245 -28.66 -4.90 -3.29
CA ARG A 245 -29.65 -5.23 -4.32
C ARG A 245 -29.54 -4.26 -5.51
N GLY A 246 -29.37 -4.81 -6.72
CA GLY A 246 -29.22 -4.03 -7.94
C GLY A 246 -27.79 -3.57 -8.24
N CYS A 247 -26.82 -3.88 -7.37
CA CYS A 247 -25.41 -3.62 -7.60
C CYS A 247 -24.74 -4.82 -8.29
N LEU A 248 -23.91 -4.58 -9.30
CA LEU A 248 -23.06 -5.60 -9.90
C LEU A 248 -21.89 -5.89 -8.96
N LEU A 249 -21.82 -7.12 -8.45
CA LEU A 249 -20.77 -7.56 -7.54
C LEU A 249 -19.71 -8.38 -8.30
N GLY A 250 -18.48 -7.87 -8.35
CA GLY A 250 -17.31 -8.61 -8.81
C GLY A 250 -16.55 -9.23 -7.63
N PHE A 251 -16.38 -10.55 -7.64
CA PHE A 251 -15.66 -11.32 -6.61
C PHE A 251 -14.46 -12.07 -7.18
#